data_AF-A0A416KI92-F1
#
_entry.id   AF-A0A416KI92-F1
#
_cell.length_a   1.000
_cell.length_b   1.000
_cell.length_c   1.000
_cell.angle_alpha   90.00
_cell.angle_beta   90.00
_cell.angle_gamma   90.00
#
_symmetry.space_group_name_H-M   'P 1'
#
loop_
_entity.id
_entity.type
_entity.pdbx_description
1 polymer ?
#
loop_
_entity_poly.entity_id
_entity_poly.type
_entity_poly.pdbx_seq_one_letter_code
_entity_poly.pdbx_strand_id
1 'polypeptide(L)'
;MSSVMEKKFIDVLNCDDNVVTISSLNGKGYTFEPGSVEEPCVIPIPPEEIMYMNSTCSAFKNGVLRFRPEEQNEIFKAIGVKGDDVLFVEDIDDAILNPTVENLQRMIDIKDGAQFERIRGRFYRMTNAGEDLSTKVKRLIDERYKELRAGKRNSELSVVPAAKSAPADVQAELEAAKNQLAEMQKQMQAALAQMQAMMAGAQPVAQDTPVEKTTKRSRKKADGEKAEAVPAE
;
A
#
# COMPACT_ATOMS: atom_id res chain seq x y z
N MET A 1 -35.85 -11.85 10.14
CA MET A 1 -34.53 -11.65 10.76
C MET A 1 -34.73 -10.54 11.78
N SER A 2 -34.24 -10.72 13.02
CA SER A 2 -34.26 -9.66 14.04
C SER A 2 -33.28 -8.57 13.62
N SER A 3 -33.63 -7.30 13.81
CA SER A 3 -32.75 -6.19 13.40
C SER A 3 -31.55 -6.11 14.34
N VAL A 4 -30.37 -5.74 13.81
CA VAL A 4 -29.16 -5.49 14.62
C VAL A 4 -29.42 -4.45 15.71
N MET A 5 -30.33 -3.52 15.48
CA MET A 5 -30.72 -2.48 16.44
C MET A 5 -31.57 -3.00 17.61
N GLU A 6 -32.05 -4.26 17.56
CA GLU A 6 -32.76 -4.92 18.67
C GLU A 6 -31.79 -5.60 19.66
N LYS A 7 -30.49 -5.63 19.34
CA LYS A 7 -29.48 -6.17 20.25
C LYS A 7 -29.35 -5.30 21.50
N LYS A 8 -29.03 -5.95 22.62
CA LYS A 8 -28.71 -5.24 23.87
C LYS A 8 -27.44 -4.37 23.75
N PHE A 9 -26.46 -4.86 23.00
CA PHE A 9 -25.20 -4.17 22.76
C PHE A 9 -24.74 -4.40 21.31
N ILE A 10 -24.10 -3.40 20.75
CA ILE A 10 -23.45 -3.42 19.44
C ILE A 10 -21.97 -3.07 19.67
N ASP A 11 -21.08 -3.83 19.05
CA ASP A 11 -19.65 -3.56 19.08
C ASP A 11 -19.35 -2.27 18.31
N VAL A 12 -18.74 -1.30 18.99
CA VAL A 12 -18.19 -0.09 18.38
C VAL A 12 -16.67 -0.17 18.43
N LEU A 13 -16.04 0.09 17.28
CA LEU A 13 -14.62 -0.15 17.06
C LEU A 13 -13.88 1.17 16.80
N ASN A 14 -12.74 1.33 17.47
CA ASN A 14 -11.71 2.30 17.12
C ASN A 14 -10.55 1.57 16.43
N CYS A 15 -10.29 1.92 15.17
CA CYS A 15 -9.20 1.40 14.36
C CYS A 15 -8.08 2.44 14.12
N ASP A 16 -8.18 3.61 14.75
CA ASP A 16 -7.18 4.67 14.69
C ASP A 16 -6.18 4.55 15.85
N ASP A 17 -4.98 5.10 15.64
CA ASP A 17 -3.90 5.18 16.63
C ASP A 17 -4.09 6.31 17.65
N ASN A 18 -5.24 6.99 17.62
CA ASN A 18 -5.60 8.06 18.54
C ASN A 18 -6.67 7.60 19.52
N VAL A 19 -6.61 8.15 20.74
CA VAL A 19 -7.67 8.00 21.74
C VAL A 19 -8.91 8.75 21.26
N VAL A 20 -10.08 8.12 21.31
CA VAL A 20 -11.35 8.74 20.97
C VAL A 20 -12.21 8.83 22.23
N THR A 21 -12.61 10.04 22.60
CA THR A 21 -13.53 10.27 23.74
C THR A 21 -14.86 10.80 23.23
N ILE A 22 -15.96 10.21 23.69
CA ILE A 22 -17.31 10.58 23.27
C ILE A 22 -18.22 10.69 24.49
N SER A 23 -19.06 11.72 24.52
CA SER A 23 -20.05 11.88 25.59
C SER A 23 -21.18 10.85 25.47
N SER A 24 -21.60 10.31 26.61
CA SER A 24 -22.76 9.42 26.76
C SER A 24 -23.98 10.21 27.24
N LEU A 25 -25.17 9.64 27.09
CA LEU A 25 -26.43 10.15 27.64
C LEU A 25 -26.33 10.50 29.14
N ASN A 26 -25.53 9.74 29.90
CA ASN A 26 -25.43 9.86 31.35
C ASN A 26 -24.25 10.73 31.83
N GLY A 27 -23.58 11.46 30.93
CA GLY A 27 -22.47 12.35 31.24
C GLY A 27 -21.15 11.64 31.61
N LYS A 28 -21.11 10.30 31.64
CA LYS A 28 -19.91 9.52 32.01
C LYS A 28 -18.92 9.27 30.86
N GLY A 29 -19.36 9.49 29.62
CA GLY A 29 -18.53 9.34 28.41
C GLY A 29 -18.00 7.93 28.17
N TYR A 30 -17.48 7.72 26.97
CA TYR A 30 -16.74 6.53 26.56
C TYR A 30 -15.36 6.96 26.09
N THR A 31 -14.34 6.19 26.48
CA THR A 31 -12.96 6.37 26.01
C THR A 31 -12.57 5.11 25.26
N PHE A 32 -12.34 5.24 23.97
CA PHE A 32 -11.76 4.21 23.13
C PHE A 32 -10.26 4.43 23.10
N GLU A 33 -9.51 3.45 23.57
CA GLU A 33 -8.05 3.44 23.48
C GLU A 33 -7.61 3.33 22.01
N PRO A 34 -6.37 3.70 21.68
CA PRO A 34 -5.80 3.50 20.36
C PRO A 34 -5.90 2.04 19.94
N GLY A 35 -6.20 1.80 18.67
CA GLY A 35 -6.26 0.49 18.06
C GLY A 35 -5.66 0.48 16.67
N SER A 36 -5.91 -0.60 15.95
CA SER A 36 -5.58 -0.73 14.53
C SER A 36 -6.70 -1.44 13.78
N VAL A 37 -6.53 -1.59 12.48
CA VAL A 37 -7.46 -2.36 11.63
C VAL A 37 -7.48 -3.83 12.03
N GLU A 38 -6.31 -4.38 12.37
CA GLU A 38 -6.10 -5.77 12.75
C GLU A 38 -6.52 -6.02 14.20
N GLU A 39 -6.17 -5.09 15.10
CA GLU A 39 -6.43 -5.16 16.53
C GLU A 39 -7.18 -3.88 16.98
N PRO A 40 -8.50 -3.79 16.71
CA PRO A 40 -9.28 -2.62 17.10
C PRO A 40 -9.54 -2.59 18.60
N CYS A 41 -9.64 -1.38 19.16
CA CYS A 41 -10.27 -1.22 20.47
C CYS A 41 -11.79 -1.38 20.30
N VAL A 42 -12.39 -2.30 21.05
CA VAL A 42 -13.82 -2.64 20.93
C VAL A 42 -14.53 -2.34 22.24
N ILE A 43 -15.60 -1.56 22.16
CA ILE A 43 -16.48 -1.28 23.29
C ILE A 43 -17.92 -1.66 22.90
N PRO A 44 -18.57 -2.58 23.64
CA PRO A 44 -19.99 -2.87 23.44
C PRO A 44 -20.86 -1.71 23.95
N ILE A 45 -21.68 -1.14 23.07
CA ILE A 45 -22.49 0.05 23.37
C ILE A 45 -23.97 -0.23 23.05
N PRO A 46 -24.92 0.19 23.92
CA PRO A 46 -26.35 0.09 23.64
C PRO A 46 -26.76 0.88 22.39
N PRO A 47 -27.74 0.41 21.60
CA PRO A 47 -28.23 1.13 20.43
C PRO A 47 -28.69 2.57 20.72
N GLU A 48 -29.34 2.83 21.87
CA GLU A 48 -29.74 4.19 22.24
C GLU A 48 -28.56 5.16 22.42
N GLU A 49 -27.44 4.67 22.96
CA GLU A 49 -26.21 5.44 23.12
C GLU A 49 -25.57 5.70 21.76
N ILE A 50 -25.55 4.72 20.84
CA ILE A 50 -25.05 4.92 19.47
C ILE A 50 -25.84 6.01 18.74
N MET A 51 -27.17 6.02 18.88
CA MET A 51 -28.01 7.09 18.32
C MET A 51 -27.67 8.46 18.92
N TYR A 52 -27.49 8.52 20.24
CA TYR A 52 -27.10 9.75 20.93
C TYR A 52 -25.72 10.24 20.47
N MET A 53 -24.72 9.36 20.40
CA MET A 53 -23.38 9.67 19.90
C MET A 53 -23.43 10.25 18.48
N ASN A 54 -24.16 9.61 17.57
CA ASN A 54 -24.30 10.10 16.19
C ASN A 54 -25.03 11.45 16.08
N SER A 55 -25.87 11.79 17.06
CA SER A 55 -26.55 13.08 17.12
C SER A 55 -25.68 14.20 17.69
N THR A 56 -24.70 13.86 18.53
CA THR A 56 -23.87 14.84 19.26
C THR A 56 -22.49 15.05 18.66
N CYS A 57 -21.96 14.06 17.95
CA CYS A 57 -20.68 14.17 17.27
C CYS A 57 -20.69 13.49 15.89
N SER A 58 -19.65 13.72 15.11
CA SER A 58 -19.48 13.17 13.77
C SER A 58 -18.61 11.91 13.71
N ALA A 59 -18.35 11.23 14.84
CA ALA A 59 -17.38 10.13 14.90
C ALA A 59 -17.62 9.02 13.87
N PHE A 60 -18.89 8.61 13.67
CA PHE A 60 -19.25 7.62 12.65
C PHE A 60 -19.21 8.19 11.23
N LYS A 61 -19.74 9.41 11.03
CA LYS A 61 -19.76 10.10 9.72
C LYS A 61 -18.36 10.37 9.18
N ASN A 62 -17.44 10.69 10.08
CA ASN A 62 -16.07 11.01 9.74
C ASN A 62 -15.19 9.77 9.64
N GLY A 63 -15.69 8.57 9.96
CA GLY A 63 -14.94 7.30 9.88
C GLY A 63 -13.92 7.09 10.99
N VAL A 64 -14.10 7.77 12.14
CA VAL A 64 -13.26 7.59 13.34
C VAL A 64 -13.66 6.33 14.10
N LEU A 65 -14.97 6.14 14.27
CA LEU A 65 -15.53 4.93 14.84
C LEU A 65 -16.31 4.16 13.78
N ARG A 66 -16.28 2.85 13.89
CA ARG A 66 -16.97 1.95 12.96
C ARG A 66 -17.63 0.77 13.66
N PHE A 67 -18.36 -0.02 12.89
CA PHE A 67 -19.01 -1.23 13.37
C PHE A 67 -18.34 -2.45 12.74
N ARG A 68 -18.75 -3.65 13.17
CA ARG A 68 -18.31 -4.87 12.51
C ARG A 68 -18.78 -4.87 11.04
N PRO A 69 -17.95 -5.30 10.07
CA PRO A 69 -18.27 -5.24 8.65
C PRO A 69 -19.62 -5.89 8.29
N GLU A 70 -19.95 -6.99 8.96
CA GLU A 70 -21.19 -7.75 8.75
C GLU A 70 -22.46 -7.00 9.17
N GLU A 71 -22.35 -5.99 10.05
CA GLU A 71 -23.49 -5.24 10.58
C GLU A 71 -23.50 -3.77 10.18
N GLN A 72 -22.35 -3.25 9.73
CA GLN A 72 -22.10 -1.83 9.51
C GLN A 72 -23.12 -1.18 8.59
N ASN A 73 -23.46 -1.81 7.47
CA ASN A 73 -24.39 -1.25 6.50
C ASN A 73 -25.82 -1.11 7.06
N GLU A 74 -26.27 -2.09 7.86
CA GLU A 74 -27.58 -2.02 8.51
C GLU A 74 -27.60 -0.90 9.56
N ILE A 75 -26.55 -0.83 10.40
CA ILE A 75 -26.46 0.17 11.46
C ILE A 75 -26.36 1.57 10.87
N PHE A 76 -25.48 1.80 9.89
CA PHE A 76 -25.34 3.09 9.20
C PHE A 76 -26.66 3.56 8.60
N LYS A 77 -27.41 2.66 7.96
CA LYS A 77 -28.75 2.97 7.45
C LYS A 77 -29.70 3.36 8.59
N ALA A 78 -29.68 2.64 9.71
CA ALA A 78 -30.53 2.92 10.87
C ALA A 78 -30.21 4.27 11.54
N ILE A 79 -28.93 4.66 11.61
CA ILE A 79 -28.50 5.94 12.20
C ILE A 79 -28.41 7.09 11.17
N GLY A 80 -28.80 6.86 9.92
CA GLY A 80 -28.82 7.87 8.86
C GLY A 80 -27.43 8.32 8.37
N VAL A 81 -26.42 7.45 8.47
CA VAL A 81 -25.08 7.67 7.92
C VAL A 81 -25.00 7.04 6.53
N LYS A 82 -24.48 7.79 5.56
CA LYS A 82 -24.20 7.28 4.21
C LYS A 82 -22.85 6.59 4.21
N GLY A 83 -22.84 5.25 4.32
CA GLY A 83 -21.61 4.46 4.42
C GLY A 83 -20.60 4.72 3.31
N ASP A 84 -21.08 4.90 2.08
CA ASP A 84 -20.22 5.15 0.91
C ASP A 84 -19.45 6.49 0.97
N ASP A 85 -19.89 7.44 1.81
CA ASP A 85 -19.23 8.74 1.99
C ASP A 85 -18.21 8.72 3.15
N VAL A 86 -18.18 7.64 3.94
CA VAL A 86 -17.30 7.52 5.11
C VAL A 86 -15.90 7.11 4.66
N LEU A 87 -14.89 7.84 5.14
CA LEU A 87 -13.48 7.53 4.89
C LEU A 87 -12.85 6.97 6.18
N PHE A 88 -12.60 5.67 6.17
CA PHE A 88 -11.89 5.00 7.25
C PHE A 88 -10.38 5.16 7.07
N VAL A 89 -9.63 4.70 8.07
CA VAL A 89 -8.17 4.90 8.12
C VAL A 89 -7.46 4.23 6.94
N GLU A 90 -7.96 3.09 6.48
CA GLU A 90 -7.40 2.33 5.37
C GLU A 90 -7.64 3.04 4.03
N ASP A 91 -8.82 3.64 3.88
CA ASP A 91 -9.17 4.44 2.70
C ASP A 91 -8.29 5.68 2.60
N ILE A 92 -8.00 6.32 3.74
CA ILE A 92 -7.10 7.48 3.84
C ILE A 92 -5.68 7.07 3.48
N ASP A 93 -5.19 5.96 4.05
CA ASP A 93 -3.85 5.46 3.81
C ASP A 93 -3.65 5.09 2.33
N ASP A 94 -4.60 4.37 1.72
CA ASP A 94 -4.56 4.03 0.30
C ASP A 94 -4.59 5.28 -0.59
N ALA A 95 -5.43 6.26 -0.26
CA ALA A 95 -5.49 7.50 -1.02
C ALA A 95 -4.19 8.33 -0.97
N ILE A 96 -3.40 8.20 0.11
CA ILE A 96 -2.08 8.84 0.25
C ILE A 96 -1.00 8.06 -0.50
N LEU A 97 -0.97 6.73 -0.34
CA LEU A 97 0.07 5.85 -0.90
C LEU A 97 -0.12 5.61 -2.40
N ASN A 98 -1.37 5.42 -2.83
CA ASN A 98 -1.77 5.12 -4.20
C ASN A 98 -2.71 6.21 -4.73
N PRO A 99 -2.21 7.45 -4.93
CA PRO A 99 -3.06 8.57 -5.29
C PRO A 99 -3.70 8.40 -6.67
N THR A 100 -5.02 8.23 -6.69
CA THR A 100 -5.85 8.25 -7.90
C THR A 100 -6.58 9.59 -8.02
N VAL A 101 -7.03 9.94 -9.24
CA VAL A 101 -7.82 11.17 -9.44
C VAL A 101 -9.07 11.17 -8.58
N GLU A 102 -9.73 10.03 -8.45
CA GLU A 102 -10.93 9.85 -7.65
C GLU A 102 -10.66 10.01 -6.15
N ASN A 103 -9.62 9.34 -5.61
CA ASN A 103 -9.27 9.42 -4.20
C ASN A 103 -8.81 10.83 -3.80
N LEU A 104 -8.03 11.49 -4.65
CA LEU A 104 -7.62 12.88 -4.43
C LEU A 104 -8.79 13.86 -4.49
N GLN A 105 -9.74 13.64 -5.41
CA GLN A 105 -10.95 14.47 -5.48
C GLN A 105 -11.80 14.28 -4.22
N ARG A 106 -11.96 13.04 -3.74
CA ARG A 106 -12.61 12.73 -2.46
C ARG A 106 -11.99 13.50 -1.30
N MET A 107 -10.65 13.57 -1.21
CA MET A 107 -9.97 14.36 -0.18
C MET A 107 -10.30 15.86 -0.28
N ILE A 108 -10.34 16.41 -1.50
CA ILE A 108 -10.67 17.83 -1.75
C ILE A 108 -12.11 18.14 -1.33
N ASP A 109 -13.05 17.23 -1.60
CA ASP A 109 -14.47 17.43 -1.36
C ASP A 109 -14.87 17.44 0.13
N ILE A 110 -13.95 17.01 1.01
CA ILE A 110 -14.15 17.06 2.47
C ILE A 110 -14.31 18.49 2.94
N LYS A 111 -15.38 18.73 3.69
CA LYS A 111 -15.76 20.06 4.22
C LYS A 111 -15.52 20.19 5.72
N ASP A 112 -15.43 19.06 6.41
CA ASP A 112 -15.23 19.03 7.85
C ASP A 112 -13.74 19.13 8.19
N GLY A 113 -13.38 20.15 8.98
CA GLY A 113 -12.00 20.40 9.34
C GLY A 113 -11.39 19.28 10.18
N ALA A 114 -12.19 18.65 11.07
CA ALA A 114 -11.70 17.56 11.90
C ALA A 114 -11.42 16.29 11.07
N GLN A 115 -12.31 15.94 10.14
CA GLN A 115 -12.06 14.87 9.17
C GLN A 115 -10.82 15.14 8.33
N PHE A 116 -10.62 16.38 7.87
CA PHE A 116 -9.44 16.73 7.07
C PHE A 116 -8.13 16.69 7.86
N GLU A 117 -8.15 17.08 9.14
CA GLU A 117 -6.99 16.94 10.02
C GLU A 117 -6.59 15.47 10.23
N ARG A 118 -7.52 14.51 10.16
CA ARG A 118 -7.16 13.07 10.17
C ARG A 118 -6.27 12.72 8.98
N ILE A 119 -6.66 13.15 7.78
CA ILE A 119 -5.89 12.91 6.55
C ILE A 119 -4.51 13.55 6.66
N ARG A 120 -4.47 14.81 7.10
CA ARG A 120 -3.21 15.53 7.31
C ARG A 120 -2.33 14.82 8.35
N GLY A 121 -2.90 14.39 9.46
CA GLY A 121 -2.21 13.63 10.50
C GLY A 121 -1.60 12.33 9.97
N ARG A 122 -2.37 11.52 9.22
CA ARG A 122 -1.86 10.30 8.58
C ARG A 122 -0.73 10.57 7.60
N PHE A 123 -0.87 11.59 6.76
CA PHE A 123 0.18 11.98 5.81
C PHE A 123 1.51 12.31 6.51
N TYR A 124 1.47 13.14 7.56
CA TYR A 124 2.68 13.51 8.28
C TYR A 124 3.24 12.36 9.14
N ARG A 125 2.39 11.50 9.68
CA ARG A 125 2.81 10.25 10.35
C ARG A 125 3.63 9.37 9.40
N MET A 126 3.12 9.11 8.20
CA MET A 126 3.82 8.32 7.17
C MET A 126 5.13 8.99 6.72
N THR A 127 5.10 10.32 6.50
CA THR A 127 6.31 11.09 6.17
C THR A 127 7.38 10.93 7.25
N ASN A 128 7.00 10.99 8.53
CA ASN A 128 7.92 10.83 9.66
C ASN A 128 8.40 9.38 9.83
N ALA A 129 7.63 8.40 9.35
CA ALA A 129 8.05 7.00 9.29
C ALA A 129 9.07 6.71 8.17
N GLY A 130 9.34 7.70 7.30
CA GLY A 130 10.30 7.58 6.20
C GLY A 130 9.69 7.05 4.89
N GLU A 131 8.36 7.00 4.78
CA GLU A 131 7.68 6.65 3.52
C GLU A 131 7.95 7.69 2.43
N ASP A 132 8.23 7.23 1.20
CA ASP A 132 8.43 8.12 0.05
C ASP A 132 7.08 8.56 -0.54
N LEU A 133 6.55 9.65 -0.01
CA LEU A 133 5.24 10.18 -0.41
C LEU A 133 5.36 11.25 -1.51
N SER A 134 4.37 11.27 -2.40
CA SER A 134 4.30 12.25 -3.48
C SER A 134 4.22 13.69 -2.97
N THR A 135 5.16 14.53 -3.42
CA THR A 135 5.17 15.98 -3.13
C THR A 135 3.92 16.71 -3.64
N LYS A 136 3.25 16.17 -4.68
CA LYS A 136 1.96 16.69 -5.17
C LYS A 136 0.83 16.43 -4.18
N VAL A 137 0.79 15.25 -3.56
CA VAL A 137 -0.17 14.90 -2.51
C VAL A 137 0.03 15.80 -1.30
N LYS A 138 1.29 16.00 -0.88
CA LYS A 138 1.63 16.98 0.18
C LYS A 138 1.05 18.37 -0.11
N ARG A 139 1.31 18.90 -1.31
CA ARG A 139 0.83 20.22 -1.71
C ARG A 139 -0.69 20.30 -1.70
N LEU A 140 -1.38 19.29 -2.21
CA LEU A 140 -2.84 19.21 -2.19
C LEU A 140 -3.39 19.25 -0.76
N ILE A 141 -2.82 18.45 0.14
CA ILE A 141 -3.23 18.40 1.55
C ILE A 141 -2.99 19.75 2.23
N ASP A 142 -1.80 20.34 2.06
CA ASP A 142 -1.45 21.61 2.70
C ASP A 142 -2.33 22.77 2.19
N GLU A 143 -2.59 22.85 0.88
CA GLU A 143 -3.46 23.90 0.31
C GLU A 143 -4.92 23.72 0.71
N ARG A 144 -5.44 22.49 0.67
CA ARG A 144 -6.82 22.23 1.09
C ARG A 144 -7.03 22.50 2.57
N TYR A 145 -6.04 22.19 3.41
CA TYR A 145 -6.05 22.56 4.83
C TYR A 145 -6.13 24.08 5.02
N LYS A 146 -5.35 24.86 4.26
CA LYS A 146 -5.40 26.34 4.31
C LYS A 146 -6.78 26.87 3.92
N GLU A 147 -7.41 26.31 2.88
CA GLU A 147 -8.77 26.68 2.49
C GLU A 147 -9.78 26.43 3.62
N LEU A 148 -9.76 25.25 4.23
CA LEU A 148 -10.65 24.92 5.34
C LEU A 148 -10.43 25.83 6.54
N ARG A 149 -9.18 26.16 6.87
CA ARG A 149 -8.82 27.12 7.93
C ARG A 149 -9.28 28.55 7.62
N ALA A 150 -9.32 28.92 6.35
CA ALA A 150 -9.88 30.19 5.89
C ALA A 150 -11.42 30.18 5.78
N GLY A 151 -12.08 29.07 6.14
CA GLY A 151 -13.54 28.92 6.08
C GLY A 151 -14.10 28.57 4.68
N LYS A 152 -13.23 28.30 3.69
CA LYS A 152 -13.64 27.90 2.33
C LYS A 152 -14.07 26.43 2.30
N ARG A 153 -15.35 26.18 2.56
CA ARG A 153 -15.92 24.83 2.59
C ARG A 153 -15.89 24.11 1.24
N ASN A 154 -16.07 24.83 0.13
CA ASN A 154 -15.92 24.27 -1.20
C ASN A 154 -14.53 24.67 -1.73
N SER A 155 -13.79 23.71 -2.27
CA SER A 155 -12.42 23.94 -2.71
C SER A 155 -12.36 24.60 -4.09
N GLU A 156 -11.32 25.40 -4.32
CA GLU A 156 -10.94 25.89 -5.65
C GLU A 156 -9.91 24.95 -6.32
N LEU A 157 -9.44 23.94 -5.58
CA LEU A 157 -8.51 22.93 -6.11
C LEU A 157 -9.25 21.97 -7.05
N SER A 158 -8.55 21.53 -8.10
CA SER A 158 -9.02 20.45 -8.97
C SER A 158 -7.89 19.48 -9.27
N VAL A 159 -8.22 18.21 -9.39
CA VAL A 159 -7.30 17.17 -9.82
C VAL A 159 -7.54 16.90 -11.29
N VAL A 160 -6.56 17.24 -12.12
CA VAL A 160 -6.60 16.91 -13.54
C VAL A 160 -5.74 15.68 -13.74
N PRO A 161 -6.20 14.64 -14.47
CA PRO A 161 -5.33 13.56 -14.89
C PRO A 161 -4.10 14.16 -15.54
N ALA A 162 -2.91 13.71 -15.14
CA ALA A 162 -1.72 14.06 -15.87
C ALA A 162 -1.98 13.66 -17.33
N ALA A 163 -2.02 14.63 -18.24
CA ALA A 163 -1.90 14.32 -19.66
C ALA A 163 -0.70 13.36 -19.77
N LYS A 164 -0.80 12.31 -20.60
CA LYS A 164 0.34 11.45 -20.91
C LYS A 164 1.39 12.27 -21.66
N SER A 165 2.02 13.23 -21.00
CA SER A 165 3.32 13.74 -21.36
C SER A 165 4.34 12.77 -20.78
N ALA A 166 4.32 11.53 -21.27
CA ALA A 166 5.60 10.91 -21.50
C ALA A 166 6.28 11.80 -22.56
N PRO A 167 7.53 12.22 -22.38
CA PRO A 167 8.30 12.68 -23.53
C PRO A 167 8.16 11.58 -24.59
N ALA A 168 7.77 11.92 -25.82
CA ALA A 168 7.58 10.95 -26.89
C ALA A 168 8.80 10.00 -27.03
N ASP A 169 9.98 10.49 -26.60
CA ASP A 169 11.25 9.78 -26.55
C ASP A 169 11.24 8.54 -25.63
N VAL A 170 10.58 8.55 -24.47
CA VAL A 170 10.66 7.42 -23.51
C VAL A 170 9.81 6.23 -23.97
N GLN A 171 8.66 6.47 -24.60
CA GLN A 171 7.86 5.38 -25.17
C GLN A 171 8.49 4.83 -26.45
N ALA A 172 9.09 5.70 -27.27
CA ALA A 172 9.85 5.28 -28.45
C ALA A 172 11.08 4.46 -28.06
N GLU A 173 11.83 4.86 -27.01
CA GLU A 173 12.97 4.09 -26.50
C GLU A 173 12.54 2.74 -25.90
N LEU A 174 11.39 2.68 -25.22
CA LEU A 174 10.90 1.43 -24.62
C LEU A 174 10.34 0.45 -25.66
N GLU A 175 9.71 0.96 -26.72
CA GLU A 175 9.34 0.18 -27.92
C GLU A 175 10.58 -0.29 -28.69
N ALA A 176 11.58 0.58 -28.88
CA ALA A 176 12.84 0.22 -29.52
C ALA A 176 13.61 -0.85 -28.72
N ALA A 177 13.67 -0.72 -27.39
CA ALA A 177 14.30 -1.70 -26.51
C ALA A 177 13.58 -3.05 -26.55
N LYS A 178 12.24 -3.06 -26.58
CA LYS A 178 11.44 -4.30 -26.74
C LYS A 178 11.71 -4.98 -28.09
N ASN A 179 11.81 -4.20 -29.17
CA ASN A 179 12.13 -4.73 -30.50
C ASN A 179 13.55 -5.31 -30.56
N GLN A 180 14.54 -4.65 -29.94
CA GLN A 180 15.90 -5.17 -29.83
C GLN A 180 15.97 -6.47 -29.03
N LEU A 181 15.20 -6.58 -27.93
CA LEU A 181 15.16 -7.80 -27.12
C LEU A 181 14.51 -8.97 -27.88
N ALA A 182 13.45 -8.69 -28.64
CA ALA A 182 12.77 -9.68 -29.47
C ALA A 182 13.67 -10.17 -30.62
N GLU A 183 14.43 -9.27 -31.23
CA GLU A 183 15.37 -9.61 -32.31
C GLU A 183 16.57 -10.41 -31.77
N MET A 184 17.09 -10.05 -30.59
CA MET A 184 18.14 -10.81 -29.91
C MET A 184 17.67 -12.21 -29.51
N GLN A 185 16.44 -12.36 -29.01
CA GLN A 185 15.85 -13.68 -28.74
C GLN A 185 15.72 -14.53 -30.01
N LYS A 186 15.33 -13.92 -31.13
CA LYS A 186 15.20 -14.61 -32.41
C LYS A 186 16.57 -15.06 -32.95
N GLN A 187 17.59 -14.22 -32.81
CA GLN A 187 18.98 -14.58 -33.15
C GLN A 187 19.51 -15.69 -32.23
N MET A 188 19.23 -15.64 -30.94
CA MET A 188 19.64 -16.67 -29.99
C MET A 188 18.97 -18.02 -30.30
N GLN A 189 17.67 -18.03 -30.63
CA GLN A 189 16.97 -19.24 -31.06
C GLN A 189 17.50 -19.77 -32.40
N ALA A 190 17.81 -18.91 -33.36
CA ALA A 190 18.39 -19.31 -34.64
C ALA A 190 19.80 -19.90 -34.47
N ALA A 191 20.63 -19.31 -33.61
CA ALA A 191 21.96 -19.83 -33.28
C ALA A 191 21.88 -21.19 -32.56
N LEU A 192 20.91 -21.37 -31.65
CA LEU A 192 20.66 -22.64 -30.95
C LEU A 192 20.19 -23.72 -31.94
N ALA A 193 19.32 -23.35 -32.89
CA ALA A 193 18.87 -24.25 -33.96
C ALA A 193 20.01 -24.63 -34.93
N GLN A 194 20.89 -23.70 -35.29
CA GLN A 194 22.09 -23.99 -36.09
C GLN A 194 23.09 -24.88 -35.33
N MET A 195 23.27 -24.65 -34.03
CA MET A 195 24.14 -25.47 -33.18
C MET A 195 23.59 -26.90 -33.02
N GLN A 196 22.27 -27.03 -32.88
CA GLN A 196 21.59 -28.33 -32.88
C GLN A 196 21.67 -29.03 -34.24
N ALA A 197 21.58 -28.29 -35.35
CA ALA A 197 21.76 -28.83 -36.69
C ALA A 197 23.21 -29.29 -36.96
N MET A 198 24.21 -28.61 -36.42
CA MET A 198 25.61 -29.06 -36.48
C MET A 198 25.88 -30.28 -35.57
N MET A 199 25.25 -30.36 -34.39
CA MET A 199 25.35 -31.52 -33.49
C MET A 199 24.58 -32.74 -34.02
N ALA A 200 23.52 -32.55 -34.79
CA ALA A 200 22.76 -33.62 -35.46
C ALA A 200 23.42 -34.13 -36.76
N GLY A 201 24.44 -33.44 -37.28
CA GLY A 201 25.21 -33.82 -38.46
C GLY A 201 26.49 -34.61 -38.19
N ALA A 202 26.89 -34.80 -36.93
CA ALA A 202 28.06 -35.59 -36.57
C ALA A 202 27.65 -37.02 -36.18
N GLN A 203 27.58 -37.91 -37.17
CA GLN A 203 27.55 -39.34 -36.89
C GLN A 203 28.91 -39.81 -36.33
N PRO A 204 28.90 -40.73 -35.35
CA PRO A 204 30.11 -41.23 -34.71
C PRO A 204 30.80 -42.25 -35.62
N VAL A 205 32.08 -42.04 -35.89
CA VAL A 205 32.92 -43.08 -36.50
C VAL A 205 33.33 -44.05 -35.41
N ALA A 206 32.92 -45.30 -35.61
CA ALA A 206 33.23 -46.44 -34.76
C ALA A 206 34.73 -46.72 -34.68
N GLN A 207 35.11 -47.27 -33.54
CA GLN A 207 36.46 -47.65 -33.13
C GLN A 207 36.99 -48.83 -33.96
N ASP A 208 38.24 -48.74 -34.38
CA ASP A 208 39.13 -49.90 -34.54
C ASP A 208 40.47 -49.61 -33.82
N THR A 209 40.87 -50.56 -32.98
CA THR A 209 42.17 -50.65 -32.28
C THR A 209 43.16 -51.44 -33.15
N PRO A 210 44.46 -51.67 -32.83
CA PRO A 210 45.27 -51.43 -31.61
C PRO A 210 46.64 -50.73 -31.91
N VAL A 211 47.50 -50.37 -30.93
CA VAL A 211 48.73 -51.09 -30.50
C VAL A 211 49.53 -50.03 -29.70
N GLU A 212 49.60 -50.11 -28.36
CA GLU A 212 50.68 -50.73 -27.56
C GLU A 212 51.72 -49.70 -27.05
N LYS A 213 52.05 -49.83 -25.74
CA LYS A 213 53.23 -49.27 -25.03
C LYS A 213 53.23 -47.72 -24.89
N THR A 214 53.58 -47.07 -23.77
CA THR A 214 54.42 -47.46 -22.64
C THR A 214 54.42 -46.33 -21.59
N THR A 215 54.26 -46.72 -20.32
CA THR A 215 55.00 -46.26 -19.12
C THR A 215 54.95 -44.83 -18.53
N LYS A 216 54.82 -44.87 -17.19
CA LYS A 216 55.34 -44.02 -16.09
C LYS A 216 54.43 -42.86 -15.63
N ARG A 217 53.80 -42.95 -14.43
CA ARG A 217 54.35 -42.73 -13.06
C ARG A 217 55.03 -41.34 -13.00
N SER A 218 54.62 -40.38 -12.17
CA SER A 218 54.45 -40.49 -10.72
C SER A 218 53.75 -39.26 -10.10
N ARG A 219 53.06 -39.51 -8.99
CA ARG A 219 52.65 -38.57 -7.93
C ARG A 219 53.85 -37.81 -7.32
N LYS A 220 53.60 -36.66 -6.68
CA LYS A 220 53.75 -36.35 -5.22
C LYS A 220 53.89 -34.82 -5.03
N LYS A 221 52.96 -34.09 -4.40
CA LYS A 221 52.63 -33.90 -2.97
C LYS A 221 53.61 -32.96 -2.21
N ALA A 222 53.02 -31.94 -1.58
CA ALA A 222 53.45 -31.18 -0.38
C ALA A 222 54.75 -30.35 -0.52
N ASP A 223 55.03 -29.25 0.19
CA ASP A 223 54.51 -28.58 1.39
C ASP A 223 55.09 -27.13 1.27
N GLY A 224 54.41 -26.07 1.72
CA GLY A 224 54.66 -25.49 3.05
C GLY A 224 55.44 -24.17 2.93
N GLU A 225 54.98 -23.09 3.57
CA GLU A 225 55.74 -22.31 4.57
C GLU A 225 54.93 -21.06 5.01
N LYS A 226 54.80 -20.91 6.33
CA LYS A 226 54.39 -19.70 7.09
C LYS A 226 55.44 -18.58 6.87
N ALA A 227 55.32 -17.30 7.23
CA ALA A 227 54.84 -16.57 8.40
C ALA A 227 54.88 -15.05 7.97
N GLU A 228 54.52 -14.00 8.69
CA GLU A 228 54.34 -13.71 10.11
C GLU A 228 53.67 -12.32 10.27
N ALA A 229 53.12 -12.10 11.45
CA ALA A 229 52.75 -10.88 12.20
C ALA A 229 52.97 -9.46 11.62
N VAL A 230 51.97 -8.55 11.63
CA VAL A 230 51.55 -7.53 12.66
C VAL A 230 52.69 -6.61 13.18
N PRO A 231 52.47 -5.35 13.66
CA PRO A 231 51.23 -4.57 13.82
C PRO A 231 51.29 -3.03 13.59
N ALA A 232 50.09 -2.44 13.71
CA ALA A 232 49.68 -1.17 14.37
C ALA A 232 50.34 0.18 14.04
N GLU A 233 49.50 1.16 13.68
CA GLU A 233 48.95 2.14 14.63
C GLU A 233 47.52 2.54 14.23
#